data_AF-A0A5J5AK38-F1
#
_entry.id   AF-A0A5J5AK38-F1
#
_cell.length_a   1.000
_cell.length_b   1.000
_cell.length_c   1.000
_cell.angle_alpha   90.00
_cell.angle_beta   90.00
_cell.angle_gamma   90.00
#
_symmetry.space_group_name_H-M   'P 1'
#
loop_
_entity.id
_entity.type
_entity.pdbx_description
1 polymer ?
#
loop_
_entity_poly.entity_id
_entity_poly.type
_entity_poly.pdbx_seq_one_letter_code
_entity_poly.pdbx_strand_id
1 'polypeptide(L)'
;MILVRKVTSGKWVVTKFVKEHTHPLTPGKGRRDLIYDQYPNEHDKIRELSQQLAIEKKRAATYKRHLELVFEHIEEHNQSLSKKIQDIVDSVREMESREQQQSRR
;
A
#
# COMPACT_ATOMS: atom_id res chain seq x y z
N MET A 1 -29.71 -34.55 -23.51
CA MET A 1 -29.03 -33.39 -24.16
C MET A 1 -30.01 -32.67 -25.07
N ILE A 2 -30.12 -31.34 -25.00
CA ILE A 2 -31.06 -30.55 -25.81
C ILE A 2 -30.29 -29.74 -26.84
N LEU A 3 -30.63 -29.87 -28.13
CA LEU A 3 -30.15 -29.00 -29.20
C LEU A 3 -31.22 -27.97 -29.51
N VAL A 4 -30.79 -26.72 -29.65
CA VAL A 4 -31.64 -25.60 -30.03
C VAL A 4 -31.09 -24.93 -31.28
N ARG A 5 -31.98 -24.48 -32.17
CA ARG A 5 -31.61 -23.62 -33.31
C ARG A 5 -32.41 -22.32 -33.26
N LYS A 6 -31.79 -21.23 -33.69
CA LYS A 6 -32.49 -19.96 -33.90
C LYS A 6 -33.10 -19.96 -35.29
N VAL A 7 -34.41 -19.74 -35.39
CA VAL A 7 -35.08 -19.59 -36.69
C VAL A 7 -35.03 -18.14 -37.15
N THR A 8 -35.27 -17.90 -38.44
CA THR A 8 -35.20 -16.58 -39.08
C THR A 8 -36.13 -15.54 -38.45
N SER A 9 -37.20 -15.97 -37.77
CA SER A 9 -38.07 -15.11 -36.96
C SER A 9 -37.47 -14.66 -35.62
N GLY A 10 -36.21 -15.01 -35.34
CA GLY A 10 -35.50 -14.68 -34.10
C GLY A 10 -35.84 -15.56 -32.91
N LYS A 11 -36.86 -16.41 -33.01
CA LYS A 11 -37.27 -17.35 -31.96
C LYS A 11 -36.31 -18.55 -31.90
N TRP A 12 -36.07 -19.06 -30.70
CA TRP A 12 -35.32 -20.30 -30.49
C TRP A 12 -36.29 -21.48 -30.45
N VAL A 13 -35.99 -22.51 -31.23
CA VAL A 13 -36.78 -23.75 -31.25
C VAL A 13 -35.89 -24.93 -30.88
N VAL A 14 -36.42 -25.83 -30.05
CA VAL A 14 -35.77 -27.09 -29.72
C VAL A 14 -35.84 -27.99 -30.94
N THR A 15 -34.69 -28.43 -31.44
CA THR A 15 -34.61 -29.26 -32.65
C THR A 15 -34.43 -30.73 -32.33
N LYS A 16 -33.75 -31.03 -31.23
CA LYS A 16 -33.53 -32.39 -30.79
C LYS A 16 -33.52 -32.44 -29.28
N PHE A 17 -34.30 -33.34 -28.73
CA PHE A 17 -34.31 -33.66 -27.32
C PHE A 17 -33.88 -35.11 -27.15
N VAL A 18 -32.67 -35.32 -26.64
CA VAL A 18 -32.19 -36.66 -26.26
C VAL A 18 -32.71 -36.93 -24.86
N LYS A 19 -33.73 -37.79 -24.79
CA LYS A 19 -34.45 -38.17 -23.56
C LYS A 19 -33.73 -39.27 -22.78
N GLU A 20 -33.08 -40.20 -23.47
CA GLU A 20 -32.38 -41.32 -22.85
C GLU A 20 -30.89 -41.01 -22.71
N HIS A 21 -30.38 -41.27 -21.51
CA HIS A 21 -28.99 -41.09 -21.16
C HIS A 21 -28.43 -42.45 -20.73
N THR A 22 -27.21 -42.78 -21.14
CA THR A 22 -26.46 -43.96 -20.65
C THR A 22 -25.92 -43.78 -19.22
N HIS A 23 -26.33 -42.71 -18.55
CA HIS A 23 -26.01 -42.40 -17.16
C HIS A 23 -27.22 -41.75 -16.48
N PRO A 24 -27.40 -41.91 -15.16
CA PRO A 24 -28.42 -41.19 -14.42
C PRO A 24 -28.19 -39.69 -14.53
N LEU A 25 -29.19 -38.94 -15.00
CA LEU A 25 -29.24 -37.50 -14.77
C LEU A 25 -29.63 -37.30 -13.32
N THR A 26 -28.67 -37.28 -12.41
CA THR A 26 -28.92 -36.93 -11.01
C THR A 26 -29.44 -35.49 -10.99
N PRO A 27 -30.74 -35.24 -10.67
CA PRO A 27 -31.22 -33.87 -10.51
C PRO A 27 -30.47 -33.35 -9.28
N GLY A 28 -29.50 -32.46 -9.52
CA GLY A 28 -28.55 -32.00 -8.51
C GLY A 28 -29.28 -31.60 -7.23
N LYS A 29 -29.15 -32.44 -6.22
CA LYS A 29 -29.48 -32.14 -4.83
C LYS A 29 -28.69 -30.87 -4.48
N GLY A 30 -29.39 -29.76 -4.26
CA GLY A 30 -28.81 -28.53 -3.69
C GLY A 30 -27.79 -27.80 -4.57
N ARG A 31 -28.17 -27.32 -5.75
CA ARG A 31 -27.37 -26.32 -6.51
C ARG A 31 -27.36 -24.92 -5.87
N ARG A 32 -27.59 -24.80 -4.56
CA ARG A 32 -27.40 -23.54 -3.83
C ARG A 32 -25.97 -23.38 -3.30
N ASP A 33 -25.29 -24.48 -3.01
CA ASP A 33 -23.94 -24.43 -2.40
C ASP A 33 -22.83 -24.28 -3.46
N LEU A 34 -23.03 -24.76 -4.69
CA LEU A 34 -22.01 -24.73 -5.75
C LEU A 34 -21.92 -23.41 -6.53
N ILE A 35 -22.91 -22.51 -6.41
CA ILE A 35 -22.84 -21.20 -7.09
C ILE A 35 -21.92 -20.24 -6.31
N TYR A 36 -21.89 -20.36 -4.98
CA TYR A 36 -21.03 -19.55 -4.12
C TYR A 36 -19.57 -20.01 -4.12
N ASP A 37 -19.31 -21.30 -4.32
CA ASP A 37 -17.95 -21.86 -4.37
C ASP A 37 -17.22 -21.54 -5.69
N GLN A 38 -17.94 -21.00 -6.68
CA GLN A 38 -17.41 -20.71 -8.01
C GLN A 38 -16.90 -19.25 -8.17
N TYR A 39 -17.17 -18.38 -7.19
CA TYR A 39 -16.61 -17.03 -7.11
C TYR A 39 -15.72 -16.93 -5.87
N PRO A 40 -14.44 -16.51 -5.98
CA PRO A 40 -13.66 -16.18 -4.81
C PRO A 40 -14.45 -15.15 -3.99
N ASN A 41 -14.77 -15.50 -2.74
CA ASN A 41 -15.58 -14.68 -1.86
C ASN A 41 -14.96 -13.28 -1.76
N GLU A 42 -15.61 -12.28 -2.37
CA GLU A 42 -15.11 -10.90 -2.42
C GLU A 42 -14.85 -10.36 -1.01
N HIS A 43 -15.58 -10.85 0.01
CA HIS A 43 -15.36 -10.51 1.40
C HIS A 43 -14.00 -11.00 1.94
N ASP A 44 -13.53 -12.18 1.51
CA ASP A 44 -12.20 -12.67 1.89
C ASP A 44 -11.12 -11.80 1.28
N LYS A 45 -11.32 -11.33 0.04
CA LYS A 45 -10.40 -10.40 -0.62
C LYS A 45 -10.38 -9.02 0.07
N ILE A 46 -11.55 -8.51 0.45
CA ILE A 46 -11.66 -7.26 1.23
C ILE A 46 -10.91 -7.39 2.55
N ARG A 47 -11.07 -8.51 3.27
CA ARG A 47 -10.37 -8.77 4.54
C ARG A 47 -8.85 -8.83 4.35
N GLU A 48 -8.39 -9.59 3.36
CA GLU A 48 -6.97 -9.73 3.03
C GLU A 48 -6.33 -8.37 2.70
N LEU A 49 -6.93 -7.61 1.78
CA LEU A 49 -6.43 -6.29 1.38
C LEU A 49 -6.45 -5.29 2.54
N SER A 50 -7.47 -5.35 3.40
CA SER A 50 -7.54 -4.51 4.61
C SER A 50 -6.40 -4.82 5.58
N GLN A 51 -6.05 -6.10 5.75
CA GLN A 51 -4.93 -6.52 6.58
C GLN A 51 -3.59 -6.05 5.99
N GLN A 52 -3.39 -6.22 4.68
CA GLN A 52 -2.19 -5.73 3.99
C GLN A 52 -2.06 -4.21 4.13
N LEU A 53 -3.16 -3.47 3.95
CA LEU A 53 -3.19 -2.02 4.13
C LEU A 53 -2.83 -1.62 5.57
N ALA A 54 -3.34 -2.33 6.58
CA ALA A 54 -3.00 -2.06 7.98
C ALA A 54 -1.52 -2.27 8.27
N ILE A 55 -0.92 -3.33 7.71
CA ILE A 55 0.52 -3.62 7.83
C ILE A 55 1.34 -2.52 7.16
N GLU A 56 1.00 -2.13 5.94
CA GLU A 56 1.73 -1.07 5.22
C GLU A 56 1.57 0.30 5.90
N LYS A 57 0.39 0.62 6.45
CA LYS A 57 0.21 1.84 7.28
C LYS A 57 1.11 1.83 8.51
N LYS A 58 1.23 0.69 9.20
CA LYS A 58 2.15 0.55 10.33
C LYS A 58 3.60 0.74 9.89
N ARG A 59 4.01 0.12 8.78
CA ARG A 59 5.36 0.25 8.22
C ARG A 59 5.68 1.70 7.82
N ALA A 60 4.77 2.38 7.13
CA ALA A 60 4.90 3.79 6.77
C ALA A 60 5.03 4.68 8.01
N ALA A 61 4.25 4.42 9.06
CA ALA A 61 4.37 5.15 10.32
C ALA A 61 5.71 4.93 11.02
N THR A 62 6.32 3.74 10.89
CA THR A 62 7.69 3.49 11.39
C THR A 62 8.72 4.28 10.59
N TYR A 63 8.65 4.25 9.26
CA TYR A 63 9.57 5.01 8.42
C TYR A 63 9.47 6.53 8.66
N LYS A 64 8.26 7.07 8.84
CA LYS A 64 8.06 8.47 9.21
C LYS A 64 8.81 8.83 10.49
N ARG A 65 8.66 8.01 11.54
CA ARG A 65 9.37 8.22 12.82
C ARG A 65 10.89 8.17 12.66
N HIS A 66 11.40 7.24 11.86
CA HIS A 66 12.84 7.16 11.60
C HIS A 66 13.35 8.41 10.87
N LEU A 67 12.60 8.91 9.88
CA LEU A 67 12.96 10.14 9.17
C LEU A 67 12.93 11.35 10.10
N GLU A 68 11.90 11.47 10.95
CA GLU A 68 11.81 12.54 11.96
C GLU A 68 13.02 12.53 12.89
N LEU A 69 13.42 11.35 13.39
CA LEU A 69 14.61 11.20 14.23
C LEU A 69 15.91 11.59 13.51
N VAL A 70 16.05 11.25 12.22
CA VAL A 70 17.22 11.65 11.43
C VAL A 70 17.26 13.17 11.25
N PHE A 71 16.13 13.80 10.97
CA PHE A 71 16.05 15.26 10.85
C PHE A 71 16.40 15.96 12.16
N GLU A 72 15.90 15.47 13.29
CA GLU A 72 16.23 16.01 14.62
C GLU A 72 17.73 15.98 14.89
N HIS A 73 18.40 14.83 14.67
CA HIS A 73 19.85 14.74 14.83
C HIS A 73 20.63 15.66 13.89
N ILE A 74 20.20 15.81 12.63
CA ILE A 74 20.86 16.72 11.67
C ILE A 74 20.75 18.15 12.18
N GLU A 75 19.58 18.55 12.66
CA GLU A 75 19.33 19.90 13.16
C GLU A 75 20.14 20.17 14.43
N GLU A 76 20.17 19.25 15.39
CA GLU A 76 20.99 19.34 16.60
C GLU A 76 22.48 19.49 16.27
N HIS A 77 23.00 18.69 15.34
CA HIS A 77 24.38 18.76 14.90
C HIS A 77 24.68 20.10 14.22
N ASN A 78 23.77 20.59 13.37
CA ASN A 78 23.92 21.86 12.68
C ASN A 78 23.95 23.04 13.66
N GLN A 79 23.06 23.04 14.65
CA GLN A 79 23.03 24.05 15.71
C GLN A 79 24.29 24.01 16.57
N SER A 80 24.72 22.82 16.99
CA SER A 80 25.95 22.62 17.77
C SER A 80 27.18 23.11 17.02
N LEU A 81 27.29 22.78 15.73
CA LEU A 81 28.40 23.23 14.88
C LEU A 81 28.37 24.75 14.68
N SER A 82 27.20 25.32 14.40
CA SER A 82 27.02 26.76 14.24
C SER A 82 27.44 27.53 15.48
N LYS A 83 27.08 27.03 16.68
CA LYS A 83 27.51 27.60 17.95
C LYS A 83 29.03 27.58 18.11
N LYS A 84 29.68 26.44 17.83
CA LYS A 84 31.15 26.33 17.91
C LYS A 84 31.85 27.29 16.95
N ILE A 85 31.32 27.45 15.73
CA ILE A 85 31.85 28.41 14.75
C ILE A 85 31.70 29.84 15.30
N GLN A 86 30.54 30.17 15.86
CA GLN A 86 30.31 31.49 16.45
C GLN A 86 31.29 31.78 17.59
N ASP A 87 31.50 30.83 18.50
CA ASP A 87 32.46 30.96 19.60
C ASP A 87 33.90 31.20 19.10
N ILE A 88 34.31 30.53 18.01
CA ILE A 88 35.61 30.74 17.36
C ILE A 88 35.70 32.13 16.74
N VAL A 89 34.66 32.55 16.00
CA VAL A 89 34.60 33.89 15.36
C VAL A 89 34.70 34.99 16.40
N ASP A 90 33.97 34.86 17.51
CA ASP A 90 34.01 35.84 18.60
C ASP A 90 35.38 35.86 19.28
N SER A 91 36.00 34.69 19.49
CA SER A 91 37.37 34.59 20.03
C SER A 91 38.40 35.28 19.12
N VAL A 92 38.33 35.07 17.80
CA VAL A 92 39.22 35.71 16.82
C VAL A 92 39.02 37.23 16.81
N ARG A 93 37.76 37.68 16.80
CA ARG A 93 37.43 39.12 16.85
C ARG A 93 37.97 39.78 18.11
N GLU A 94 37.87 39.11 19.26
CA GLU A 94 38.45 39.61 20.51
C GLU A 94 39.97 39.75 20.40
N MET A 95 40.67 38.74 19.88
CA MET A 95 42.13 38.79 19.69
C MET A 95 42.53 39.95 18.77
N GLU A 96 41.88 40.08 17.61
CA GLU A 96 42.13 41.18 16.67
C GLU A 96 41.92 42.55 17.32
N SER A 97 40.87 42.70 18.14
CA SER A 97 40.59 43.96 18.85
C SER A 97 41.69 44.31 19.88
N ARG A 98 42.22 43.30 20.59
CA ARG A 98 43.30 43.47 21.56
C ARG A 98 44.61 43.86 20.86
N GLU A 99 44.94 43.22 19.74
CA GLU A 99 46.11 43.57 18.93
C GLU A 99 46.02 45.01 18.37
N GLN A 100 44.86 45.42 17.85
CA GLN A 100 44.66 46.79 17.37
C GLN A 100 44.82 47.83 18.49
N GLN A 101 44.32 47.54 19.70
CA GLN A 101 44.47 48.42 20.86
C GLN A 101 45.94 48.53 21.29
N GLN A 102 46.70 47.43 21.21
CA GLN A 102 48.12 47.39 21.56
C GLN A 102 48.99 48.09 20.51
N SER A 103 48.68 47.96 19.22
CA SER A 103 49.39 48.65 18.12
C SER A 103 49.16 50.17 18.10
N ARG A 104 48.11 50.67 18.76
CA ARG A 104 47.78 52.10 18.85
C ARG A 104 48.35 52.80 20.09
N ARG A 105 48.99 52.05 21.00
CA ARG A 105 49.71 52.58 22.18
C ARG A 105 51.20 52.68 21.88
#